data_AF-A0A1Y0G7Q2-F1
#
_entry.id   AF-A0A1Y0G7Q2-F1
#
_cell.length_a   1.000
_cell.length_b   1.000
_cell.length_c   1.000
_cell.angle_alpha   90.00
_cell.angle_beta   90.00
_cell.angle_gamma   90.00
#
_symmetry.space_group_name_H-M   'P 1'
#
loop_
_entity.id
_entity.type
_entity.pdbx_description
1 polymer ?
#
loop_
_entity_poly.entity_id
_entity_poly.type
_entity_poly.pdbx_seq_one_letter_code
_entity_poly.pdbx_strand_id
1 'polypeptide(L)' 'MALDAIAEIVIRVIGQFVAEVLFVGIFYWPGWVILRVLTLGRYPPPQEHPHNREFVAIVAFAALLVGLTLYFSGAFA' A
#
# COMPACT_ATOMS: atom_id res chain seq x y z
N MET A 1 28.20 -15.14 -13.78
CA MET A 1 27.21 -16.24 -13.58
C MET A 1 26.81 -16.40 -12.12
N ALA A 2 27.67 -16.80 -11.17
CA ALA A 2 27.26 -16.95 -9.77
C ALA A 2 27.06 -15.62 -9.02
N LEU A 3 27.89 -14.60 -9.31
CA LEU A 3 27.81 -13.27 -8.71
C LEU A 3 26.52 -12.54 -9.09
N ASP A 4 26.07 -12.70 -10.34
CA ASP A 4 24.85 -12.08 -10.88
C ASP A 4 23.59 -12.64 -10.19
N ALA A 5 23.54 -13.96 -9.97
CA ALA A 5 22.43 -14.61 -9.26
C ALA A 5 22.34 -14.18 -7.79
N ILE A 6 23.49 -14.01 -7.13
CA ILE A 6 23.53 -13.49 -5.75
C ILE A 6 23.05 -12.04 -5.72
N ALA A 7 23.50 -11.21 -6.66
CA ALA A 7 23.07 -9.82 -6.77
C ALA A 7 21.56 -9.70 -7.00
N GLU A 8 20.99 -10.53 -7.88
CA GLU A 8 19.54 -10.55 -8.15
C GLU A 8 18.74 -10.89 -6.89
N ILE A 9 19.13 -11.93 -6.15
CA ILE A 9 18.46 -12.33 -4.91
C ILE A 9 18.54 -11.21 -3.88
N VAL A 10 19.71 -10.60 -3.70
CA VAL A 10 19.92 -9.51 -2.75
C VAL A 10 19.05 -8.29 -3.11
N ILE A 11 19.01 -7.89 -4.38
CA ILE A 11 18.16 -6.78 -4.85
C ILE A 11 16.68 -7.12 -4.62
N ARG A 12 16.26 -8.36 -4.87
CA ARG A 12 14.88 -8.78 -4.68
C ARG A 12 14.46 -8.73 -3.22
N VAL A 13 15.33 -9.22 -2.32
CA VAL A 13 15.08 -9.21 -0.86
C VAL A 13 15.06 -7.77 -0.32
N ILE A 14 16.03 -6.94 -0.72
CA ILE A 14 16.06 -5.54 -0.31
C ILE A 14 14.84 -4.81 -0.86
N GLY A 15 14.51 -5.01 -2.14
CA GLY A 15 13.34 -4.40 -2.77
C GLY A 15 12.05 -4.81 -2.07
N GLN A 16 11.90 -6.09 -1.72
CA GLN A 16 10.75 -6.59 -0.98
C GLN A 16 10.69 -6.03 0.43
N PHE A 17 11.82 -5.94 1.14
CA PHE A 17 11.88 -5.36 2.48
C PHE A 17 11.56 -3.87 2.48
N VAL A 18 12.12 -3.11 1.53
CA VAL A 18 11.83 -1.68 1.36
C VAL A 18 10.37 -1.49 1.00
N ALA A 19 9.82 -2.30 0.09
CA ALA A 19 8.41 -2.26 -0.23
C ALA A 19 7.55 -2.60 0.99
N GLU A 20 7.83 -3.66 1.73
CA GLU A 20 7.01 -4.05 2.88
C GLU A 20 7.10 -3.00 4.01
N VAL A 21 8.31 -2.54 4.37
CA VAL A 21 8.49 -1.58 5.46
C VAL A 21 8.00 -0.19 5.09
N LEU A 22 8.37 0.34 3.92
CA LEU A 22 7.91 1.68 3.53
C LEU A 22 6.45 1.65 3.11
N PHE A 23 6.04 0.69 2.29
CA PHE A 23 4.68 0.67 1.77
C PHE A 23 3.69 0.28 2.86
N VAL A 24 3.85 -0.85 3.53
CA VAL A 24 2.93 -1.23 4.61
C VAL A 24 3.12 -0.30 5.81
N GLY A 25 4.36 0.04 6.19
CA GLY A 25 4.57 0.93 7.35
C GLY A 25 3.96 2.32 7.18
N ILE A 26 4.07 2.93 6.00
CA ILE A 26 3.54 4.29 5.75
C ILE A 26 2.07 4.25 5.34
N PHE A 27 1.67 3.34 4.44
CA PHE A 27 0.35 3.36 3.83
C PHE A 27 -0.70 2.54 4.58
N TYR A 28 -0.33 1.66 5.51
CA TYR A 28 -1.31 0.90 6.28
C TYR A 28 -2.19 1.80 7.14
N TRP A 29 -1.60 2.73 7.88
CA TRP A 29 -2.35 3.64 8.75
C TRP A 29 -3.37 4.52 7.98
N PRO A 30 -2.98 5.27 6.92
CA PRO A 30 -3.93 6.06 6.14
C PRO A 30 -4.95 5.18 5.42
N GLY A 31 -4.54 4.00 4.93
CA GLY A 31 -5.44 3.08 4.23
C GLY A 31 -6.54 2.54 5.14
N TRP A 32 -6.19 2.28 6.39
CA TRP A 32 -7.13 1.83 7.40
C TRP A 32 -8.17 2.92 7.71
N VAL A 33 -7.74 4.18 7.81
CA VAL A 33 -8.65 5.33 8.00
C VAL A 33 -9.57 5.49 6.79
N ILE A 34 -9.04 5.43 5.57
CA ILE A 34 -9.83 5.53 4.33
C ILE A 34 -10.88 4.43 4.28
N LEU A 35 -10.50 3.17 4.55
CA LEU A 35 -11.44 2.06 4.57
C LEU A 35 -12.53 2.24 5.64
N ARG A 36 -12.18 2.76 6.82
CA ARG A 36 -13.19 3.11 7.83
C ARG A 36 -14.14 4.19 7.35
N VAL A 37 -13.65 5.25 6.70
CA VAL A 37 -14.51 6.31 6.16
C VAL A 37 -15.46 5.74 5.09
N LEU A 38 -14.92 4.97 4.14
CA LEU A 38 -15.70 4.36 3.05
C LEU A 38 -16.74 3.34 3.55
N THR A 39 -16.45 2.64 4.64
CA THR A 39 -17.35 1.63 5.24
C THR A 39 -18.24 2.18 6.35
N LEU A 40 -18.22 3.50 6.60
CA LEU A 40 -18.93 4.15 7.71
C LEU A 40 -18.59 3.54 9.08
N GLY A 41 -17.30 3.25 9.29
CA GLY A 41 -16.75 2.69 10.52
C GLY A 41 -16.86 1.17 10.65
N ARG A 42 -17.46 0.47 9.68
CA ARG A 42 -17.65 -0.99 9.73
C ARG A 42 -16.38 -1.80 9.45
N TYR A 43 -15.32 -1.16 8.94
CA TYR A 43 -14.02 -1.79 8.76
C TYR A 43 -13.24 -1.88 10.10
N PRO A 44 -12.55 -3.01 10.36
CA PRO A 44 -12.47 -4.22 9.54
C PRO A 44 -13.69 -5.15 9.72
N PRO A 45 -14.12 -5.88 8.67
CA PRO A 45 -15.16 -6.90 8.80
C PRO A 45 -14.71 -8.05 9.72
N PRO A 46 -15.62 -8.89 10.23
CA PRO A 46 -15.27 -10.14 10.90
C PRO A 46 -14.39 -11.00 9.99
N GLN A 47 -13.31 -11.57 10.51
CA GLN A 47 -12.32 -12.29 9.71
C GLN A 47 -12.09 -13.69 10.28
N GLU A 48 -12.21 -14.70 9.41
CA GLU A 48 -11.80 -16.08 9.70
C GLU A 48 -10.30 -16.30 9.43
N HIS A 49 -9.66 -15.36 8.73
CA HIS A 49 -8.27 -15.42 8.30
C HIS A 49 -7.47 -14.16 8.71
N PRO A 50 -6.13 -14.23 8.70
CA PRO A 50 -5.28 -13.08 9.01
C PRO A 50 -5.57 -11.90 8.08
N HIS A 51 -5.59 -10.70 8.67
CA HIS A 51 -5.87 -9.47 7.95
C HIS A 51 -4.83 -9.17 6.87
N ASN A 52 -5.27 -8.97 5.63
CA ASN A 52 -4.39 -8.62 4.54
C ASN A 52 -3.94 -7.15 4.63
N ARG A 53 -2.73 -6.94 5.16
CA ARG A 53 -2.13 -5.61 5.35
C ARG A 53 -1.75 -4.93 4.03
N GLU A 54 -1.40 -5.71 3.01
CA GLU A 54 -1.06 -5.19 1.69
C GLU A 54 -2.27 -4.54 1.03
N PHE A 55 -3.46 -5.16 1.16
CA PHE A 55 -4.71 -4.57 0.67
C PHE A 55 -4.97 -3.19 1.26
N VAL A 56 -4.81 -3.04 2.57
CA VAL A 56 -4.98 -1.75 3.27
C VAL A 56 -4.01 -0.71 2.73
N ALA A 57 -2.74 -1.07 2.56
CA ALA A 57 -1.71 -0.18 2.03
C ALA A 57 -2.01 0.23 0.58
N ILE A 58 -2.44 -0.71 -0.27
CA ILE A 58 -2.83 -0.44 -1.67
C ILE A 58 -3.98 0.55 -1.74
N VAL A 59 -4.97 0.48 -0.84
CA VAL A 59 -6.10 1.43 -0.83
C VAL A 59 -5.62 2.86 -0.58
N ALA A 60 -4.69 3.07 0.36
CA ALA A 60 -4.12 4.40 0.58
C ALA A 60 -3.31 4.90 -0.62
N PHE A 61 -2.52 4.01 -1.23
CA PHE A 61 -1.75 4.36 -2.42
C PHE A 61 -2.65 4.71 -3.60
N ALA A 62 -3.72 3.96 -3.83
CA ALA A 62 -4.72 4.26 -4.85
C ALA A 62 -5.39 5.62 -4.60
N ALA A 63 -5.75 5.93 -3.35
CA ALA A 63 -6.30 7.22 -2.98
C ALA A 63 -5.33 8.38 -3.24
N LEU A 64 -4.03 8.18 -2.94
CA LEU A 64 -2.98 9.15 -3.25
C LEU A 64 -2.89 9.41 -4.76
N LEU A 65 -2.87 8.35 -5.57
CA LEU A 65 -2.83 8.46 -7.04
C LEU A 65 -4.05 9.19 -7.58
N VAL A 66 -5.25 8.84 -7.10
CA VAL A 66 -6.50 9.53 -7.47
C VAL A 66 -6.42 11.01 -7.12
N GLY A 67 -5.99 11.35 -5.90
CA GLY A 67 -5.82 12.75 -5.48
C GLY A 67 -4.85 13.52 -6.36
N LEU A 68 -3.71 12.90 -6.70
CA LEU A 68 -2.68 13.49 -7.56
C LEU A 68 -3.19 13.70 -8.98
N THR A 69 -3.87 12.69 -9.55
CA THR A 69 -4.47 12.78 -10.89
C THR A 69 -5.51 13.89 -10.93
N LEU A 70 -6.41 13.95 -9.94
CA LEU A 70 -7.43 15.00 -9.90
C LEU A 70 -6.80 16.40 -9.76
N TYR A 71 -5.79 16.53 -8.91
CA TYR A 71 -5.04 17.78 -8.74
C TYR A 71 -4.41 18.28 -10.06
N PHE A 72 -3.71 17.41 -10.80
CA PHE A 72 -3.08 17.79 -12.07
C PHE A 72 -4.04 17.85 -13.26
N SER A 73 -5.19 17.17 -13.19
CA SER A 73 -6.20 17.22 -14.25
C SER A 73 -6.95 18.55 -14.33
N GLY A 74 -6.74 19.46 -13.37
CA GLY A 74 -7.50 20.71 -13.29
C GLY A 74 -8.96 20.50 -12.88
N ALA A 75 -9.35 19.31 -12.40
CA ALA A 75 -10.70 19.05 -11.90
C ALA A 75 -11.10 19.93 -10.69
N PHE A 76 -10.11 20.57 -10.06
CA PHE A 76 -10.28 21.51 -8.96
C PHE A 76 -9.74 22.93 -9.25
N ALA A 77 -9.39 23.23 -10.51
CA ALA A 77 -9.00 24.56 -10.98
C ALA A 77 -10.18 25.23 -11.70
#